data_AF-A0A8X8ZI69-F1
#
_entry.id   AF-A0A8X8ZI69-F1
#
_cell.length_a   1.000
_cell.length_b   1.000
_cell.length_c   1.000
_cell.angle_alpha   90.00
_cell.angle_beta   90.00
_cell.angle_gamma   90.00
#
_symmetry.space_group_name_H-M   'P 1'
#
loop_
_entity.id
_entity.type
_entity.pdbx_description
1 polymer ?
#
loop_
_entity_poly.entity_id
_entity_poly.type
_entity_poly.pdbx_seq_one_letter_code
_entity_poly.pdbx_strand_id
1 'polypeptide(L)'
;MVMSWVITLYTLWQMVEMHEMIPGKRLDRYHELGQAAFGEKLGLYIVLPQQIVVEVSTCIIYMVTGGKSLQKFHNTVCPDCKNIRLTYFIMMFGCVQFVLSFLPNFNSISGISLAAAVMSLVYSTIVWTASLAKGASENVSYGLRGKNTSENTFNFFNALGDMAFAFAGHNVVLEIQATIPSTPEKPSKKPMWKGVAVAYFVVFICYFPVAFFGYYVFGDKVDDNILMTLEKPAWLIASANMFVFIHVVGGYQIYAMPVFDMMETFLVKQMKFKPSDVLRFTTRTLFVGLTMFIGMTVPFFGGLLGFFGGFALAPTTYFLPCIIWLILKKPTKFGFSWWLNWVNIHCYWSFTDDFGTNWRVEEHYSICQNIQVLPMIVESQNPINWK
;
A
#
# COMPACT_ATOMS: atom_id res chain seq x y z
N MET A 1 -12.13 -9.03 5.98
CA MET A 1 -12.08 -8.50 4.59
C MET A 1 -13.06 -7.35 4.33
N VAL A 2 -14.38 -7.56 4.46
CA VAL A 2 -15.41 -6.53 4.20
C VAL A 2 -15.16 -5.23 4.96
N MET A 3 -14.98 -5.32 6.28
CA MET A 3 -14.74 -4.14 7.14
C MET A 3 -13.53 -3.33 6.66
N SER A 4 -12.42 -4.01 6.36
CA SER A 4 -11.21 -3.38 5.83
C SER A 4 -11.45 -2.68 4.49
N TRP A 5 -12.18 -3.31 3.57
CA TRP A 5 -12.54 -2.70 2.29
C TRP A 5 -13.38 -1.43 2.48
N VAL A 6 -14.37 -1.45 3.38
CA VAL A 6 -15.21 -0.27 3.69
C VAL A 6 -14.39 0.84 4.33
N ILE A 7 -13.57 0.53 5.34
CA ILE A 7 -12.76 1.53 6.05
C ILE A 7 -11.76 2.17 5.09
N THR A 8 -11.02 1.38 4.31
CA THR A 8 -10.03 1.90 3.38
C THR A 8 -10.66 2.73 2.26
N LEU A 9 -11.86 2.36 1.76
CA LEU A 9 -12.61 3.20 0.82
C LEU A 9 -12.97 4.55 1.43
N TYR A 10 -13.43 4.54 2.69
CA TYR A 10 -13.76 5.76 3.43
C TYR A 10 -12.54 6.66 3.63
N THR A 11 -11.41 6.10 4.08
CA THR A 11 -10.19 6.88 4.31
C THR A 11 -9.56 7.39 3.02
N LEU A 12 -9.69 6.62 1.92
CA LEU A 12 -9.21 7.08 0.62
C LEU A 12 -10.08 8.23 0.09
N TRP A 13 -11.39 8.16 0.28
CA TRP A 13 -12.30 9.27 -0.01
C TRP A 13 -11.89 10.55 0.72
N GLN A 14 -11.52 10.44 2.00
CA GLN A 14 -11.06 11.58 2.79
C GLN A 14 -9.80 12.21 2.20
N MET A 15 -8.82 11.41 1.77
CA MET A 15 -7.59 11.92 1.13
C MET A 15 -7.91 12.67 -0.16
N VAL A 16 -8.81 12.12 -1.00
CA VAL A 16 -9.24 12.76 -2.24
C VAL A 16 -9.91 14.13 -1.98
N GLU A 17 -10.75 14.22 -0.95
CA GLU A 17 -11.42 15.47 -0.56
C GLU A 17 -10.48 16.48 0.12
N MET A 18 -9.38 16.03 0.71
CA MET A 18 -8.41 16.89 1.38
C MET A 18 -7.32 17.44 0.45
N HIS A 19 -7.11 16.84 -0.73
CA HIS A 19 -6.12 17.28 -1.72
C HIS A 19 -6.26 18.77 -2.12
N GLU A 20 -7.50 19.29 -2.19
CA GLU A 20 -7.80 20.66 -2.64
C GLU A 20 -8.73 21.38 -1.65
N MET A 21 -8.53 21.16 -0.36
CA MET A 21 -9.39 21.78 0.66
C MET A 21 -9.06 23.25 0.94
N ILE A 22 -7.83 23.70 0.61
CA ILE A 22 -7.38 25.07 0.80
C ILE A 22 -7.56 25.81 -0.53
N PRO A 23 -8.32 26.92 -0.58
CA PRO A 23 -8.49 27.68 -1.81
C PRO A 23 -7.13 28.08 -2.41
N GLY A 24 -6.91 27.72 -3.68
CA GLY A 24 -5.68 28.05 -4.42
C GLY A 24 -4.43 27.22 -4.08
N LYS A 25 -4.52 26.23 -3.17
CA LYS A 25 -3.39 25.35 -2.83
C LYS A 25 -3.79 23.88 -2.98
N ARG A 26 -2.96 23.13 -3.72
CA ARG A 26 -3.05 21.66 -3.80
C ARG A 26 -2.03 21.05 -2.83
N LEU A 27 -2.44 19.97 -2.17
CA LEU A 27 -1.57 19.16 -1.31
C LEU A 27 -1.25 17.89 -2.11
N ASP A 28 -0.20 17.98 -2.94
CA ASP A 28 0.11 17.00 -4.00
C ASP A 28 0.89 15.79 -3.46
N ARG A 29 1.28 15.83 -2.18
CA ARG A 29 2.03 14.77 -1.48
C ARG A 29 1.40 14.44 -0.14
N TYR A 30 1.53 13.20 0.29
CA TYR A 30 0.97 12.79 1.58
C TYR A 30 1.64 13.50 2.77
N HIS A 31 2.97 13.66 2.75
CA HIS A 31 3.64 14.43 3.78
C HIS A 31 3.20 15.91 3.82
N GLU A 32 2.81 16.53 2.70
CA GLU A 32 2.28 17.91 2.67
C GLU A 32 0.93 18.01 3.38
N LEU A 33 0.08 17.01 3.20
CA LEU A 33 -1.17 16.89 3.95
C LEU A 33 -0.92 16.73 5.45
N GLY A 34 0.09 15.93 5.82
CA GLY A 34 0.57 15.84 7.20
C GLY A 34 1.06 17.18 7.75
N GLN A 35 1.84 17.93 6.97
CA GLN A 35 2.34 19.26 7.36
C GLN A 35 1.21 20.27 7.54
N ALA A 36 0.15 20.19 6.73
CA ALA A 36 -1.03 21.03 6.90
C ALA A 36 -1.77 20.73 8.22
N ALA A 37 -1.85 19.46 8.65
CA ALA A 37 -2.50 19.05 9.90
C ALA A 37 -1.65 19.32 11.15
N PHE A 38 -0.38 18.93 11.14
CA PHE A 38 0.46 18.86 12.34
C PHE A 38 1.54 19.95 12.40
N GLY A 39 1.64 20.80 11.37
CA GLY A 39 2.69 21.80 11.20
C GLY A 39 3.90 21.29 10.41
N GLU A 40 4.74 22.21 9.93
CA GLU A 40 5.78 21.92 8.92
C GLU A 40 6.80 20.85 9.33
N LYS A 41 7.26 20.86 10.59
CA LYS A 41 8.25 19.90 11.09
C LYS A 41 7.59 18.59 11.53
N LEU A 42 6.60 18.69 12.41
CA LEU A 42 5.97 17.51 13.02
C LEU A 42 5.23 16.66 11.98
N GLY A 43 4.51 17.29 11.05
CA GLY A 43 3.82 16.57 9.98
C GLY A 43 4.76 15.78 9.08
N LEU A 44 5.95 16.33 8.80
CA LEU A 44 6.98 15.64 8.05
C LEU A 44 7.55 14.44 8.83
N TYR A 45 7.88 14.61 10.12
CA TYR A 45 8.38 13.51 10.96
C TYR A 45 7.37 12.39 11.20
N ILE A 46 6.07 12.69 11.18
CA ILE A 46 5.01 11.68 11.36
C ILE A 46 4.77 10.91 10.06
N VAL A 47 4.51 11.62 8.94
CA VAL A 47 3.99 10.98 7.72
C VAL A 47 5.12 10.44 6.84
N LEU A 48 6.23 11.19 6.68
CA LEU A 48 7.26 10.84 5.71
C LEU A 48 7.95 9.50 6.01
N PRO A 49 8.37 9.17 7.25
CA PRO A 49 9.02 7.88 7.53
C PRO A 49 8.09 6.72 7.23
N GLN A 50 6.80 6.84 7.59
CA GLN A 50 5.82 5.79 7.32
C GLN A 50 5.57 5.64 5.82
N GLN A 51 5.38 6.75 5.09
CA GLN A 51 5.23 6.75 3.63
C GLN A 51 6.41 6.05 2.94
N ILE A 52 7.65 6.40 3.30
CA ILE A 52 8.85 5.77 2.73
C ILE A 52 8.89 4.28 3.05
N VAL A 53 8.63 3.88 4.31
CA VAL A 53 8.64 2.45 4.67
C VAL A 53 7.62 1.68 3.84
N VAL A 54 6.41 2.22 3.62
CA VAL A 54 5.40 1.60 2.76
C VAL A 54 5.87 1.44 1.32
N GLU A 55 6.38 2.51 0.71
CA GLU A 55 6.78 2.49 -0.70
C GLU A 55 7.96 1.54 -0.95
N VAL A 56 8.98 1.60 -0.08
CA VAL A 56 10.16 0.74 -0.18
C VAL A 56 9.83 -0.72 0.09
N SER A 57 9.04 -1.00 1.12
CA SER A 57 8.62 -2.38 1.43
C SER A 57 7.77 -2.99 0.33
N THR A 58 6.84 -2.23 -0.25
CA THR A 58 6.02 -2.69 -1.38
C THR A 58 6.89 -3.03 -2.58
N CYS A 59 7.91 -2.20 -2.88
CA CYS A 59 8.89 -2.49 -3.93
C CYS A 59 9.65 -3.80 -3.67
N ILE A 60 10.09 -4.05 -2.42
CA ILE A 60 10.76 -5.30 -2.03
C ILE A 60 9.83 -6.51 -2.20
N ILE A 61 8.57 -6.39 -1.75
CA ILE A 61 7.57 -7.46 -1.88
C ILE A 61 7.36 -7.79 -3.36
N TYR A 62 7.23 -6.79 -4.23
CA TYR A 62 7.10 -7.01 -5.67
C TYR A 62 8.34 -7.65 -6.31
N MET A 63 9.56 -7.37 -5.83
CA MET A 63 10.76 -8.10 -6.27
C MET A 63 10.63 -9.60 -5.99
N VAL A 64 10.18 -9.96 -4.79
CA VAL A 64 9.99 -11.37 -4.39
C VAL A 64 8.84 -12.01 -5.15
N THR A 65 7.70 -11.32 -5.29
CA THR A 65 6.52 -11.82 -6.01
C THR A 65 6.82 -12.05 -7.48
N GLY A 66 7.45 -11.08 -8.16
CA GLY A 66 7.85 -11.20 -9.56
C GLY A 66 8.81 -12.38 -9.78
N GLY A 67 9.81 -12.53 -8.90
CA GLY A 67 10.73 -13.67 -8.93
C GLY A 67 10.03 -15.02 -8.72
N LYS A 68 9.14 -15.13 -7.73
CA LYS A 68 8.39 -16.38 -7.45
C LYS A 68 7.46 -16.75 -8.59
N SER A 69 6.76 -15.77 -9.17
CA SER A 69 5.88 -15.99 -10.31
C SER A 69 6.66 -16.45 -11.55
N LEU A 70 7.79 -15.81 -11.85
CA LEU A 70 8.62 -16.23 -12.98
C LEU A 70 9.24 -17.62 -12.76
N GLN A 71 9.64 -17.95 -11.52
CA GLN A 71 10.12 -19.29 -11.17
C GLN A 71 9.03 -20.35 -11.34
N LYS A 72 7.80 -20.09 -10.86
CA LYS A 72 6.66 -21.00 -11.02
C LYS A 72 6.32 -21.18 -12.49
N PHE A 73 6.36 -20.11 -13.30
CA PHE A 73 6.20 -20.20 -14.75
C PHE A 73 7.24 -21.16 -15.38
N HIS A 74 8.53 -20.93 -15.10
CA HIS A 74 9.62 -21.76 -15.61
C HIS A 74 9.42 -23.24 -15.27
N ASN A 75 9.16 -23.55 -13.99
CA ASN A 75 8.99 -24.92 -13.52
C ASN A 75 7.73 -25.59 -14.09
N THR A 76 6.71 -24.81 -14.46
CA THR A 76 5.47 -25.33 -15.04
C THR A 76 5.61 -25.62 -16.53
N VAL A 77 6.35 -24.77 -17.27
CA VAL A 77 6.55 -24.91 -18.72
C VAL A 77 7.67 -25.91 -19.05
N CYS A 78 8.68 -26.01 -18.19
CA CYS A 78 9.77 -26.97 -18.35
C CYS A 78 10.01 -27.75 -17.04
N PRO A 79 9.22 -28.81 -16.77
CA PRO A 79 9.38 -29.63 -15.57
C PRO A 79 10.73 -30.34 -15.48
N ASP A 80 11.29 -30.71 -16.64
CA ASP A 80 12.57 -31.44 -16.74
C ASP A 80 13.79 -30.49 -16.82
N CYS A 81 13.58 -29.17 -16.79
CA CYS A 81 14.67 -28.20 -16.80
C CYS A 81 15.46 -28.19 -15.48
N LYS A 82 16.69 -27.66 -15.56
CA LYS A 82 17.53 -27.48 -14.37
C LYS A 82 16.81 -26.60 -13.33
N ASN A 83 16.84 -27.04 -12.07
CA ASN A 83 16.35 -26.23 -10.95
C ASN A 83 17.23 -24.97 -10.77
N ILE A 84 16.65 -23.81 -11.08
CA ILE A 84 17.28 -22.49 -10.92
C ILE A 84 16.83 -21.89 -9.58
N ARG A 85 17.78 -21.32 -8.83
CA ARG A 85 17.50 -20.67 -7.53
C ARG A 85 16.61 -19.43 -7.72
N LEU A 86 15.70 -19.20 -6.76
CA LEU A 86 14.79 -18.04 -6.75
C LEU A 86 15.52 -16.70 -6.91
N THR A 87 16.73 -16.58 -6.36
CA THR A 87 17.57 -15.38 -6.46
C THR A 87 17.82 -14.93 -7.90
N TYR A 88 17.97 -15.86 -8.85
CA TYR A 88 18.16 -15.51 -10.26
C TYR A 88 16.87 -14.99 -10.89
N PHE A 89 15.71 -15.53 -10.49
CA PHE A 89 14.42 -15.02 -10.96
C PHE A 89 14.11 -13.63 -10.41
N ILE A 90 14.45 -13.37 -9.14
CA ILE A 90 14.37 -12.02 -8.57
C ILE A 90 15.30 -11.07 -9.31
N MET A 91 16.52 -11.49 -9.65
CA MET A 91 17.45 -10.68 -10.46
C MET A 91 16.90 -10.38 -11.86
N MET A 92 16.29 -11.37 -12.53
CA MET A 92 15.63 -11.14 -13.83
C MET A 92 14.50 -10.12 -13.74
N PHE A 93 13.67 -10.19 -12.69
CA PHE A 93 12.66 -9.16 -12.43
C PHE A 93 13.31 -7.79 -12.18
N GLY A 94 14.36 -7.74 -11.36
CA GLY A 94 15.12 -6.52 -11.08
C GLY A 94 15.73 -5.89 -12.34
N CYS A 95 16.23 -6.69 -13.29
CA CYS A 95 16.72 -6.23 -14.60
C CYS A 95 15.64 -5.46 -15.38
N VAL A 96 14.40 -5.94 -15.37
CA VAL A 96 13.27 -5.21 -15.98
C VAL A 96 13.06 -3.87 -15.27
N GLN A 97 13.12 -3.86 -13.93
CA GLN A 97 12.93 -2.63 -13.15
C GLN A 97 14.04 -1.60 -13.36
N PHE A 98 15.29 -2.02 -13.56
CA PHE A 98 16.37 -1.10 -13.92
C PHE A 98 16.03 -0.33 -15.20
N VAL A 99 15.59 -1.03 -16.25
CA VAL A 99 15.21 -0.40 -17.52
C VAL A 99 14.01 0.54 -17.33
N LEU A 100 12.97 0.09 -16.64
CA LEU A 100 11.75 0.88 -16.44
C LEU A 100 11.95 2.08 -15.51
N SER A 101 12.91 2.02 -14.58
CA SER A 101 13.23 3.12 -13.67
C SER A 101 13.66 4.40 -14.39
N PHE A 102 14.08 4.30 -15.65
CA PHE A 102 14.44 5.47 -16.45
C PHE A 102 13.24 6.29 -16.93
N LEU A 103 12.03 5.74 -16.87
CA LEU A 103 10.80 6.46 -17.23
C LEU A 103 10.59 7.66 -16.29
N PRO A 104 10.26 8.86 -16.80
CA PRO A 104 10.38 10.09 -16.01
C PRO A 104 9.31 10.31 -14.96
N ASN A 105 8.09 9.85 -15.20
CA ASN A 105 6.94 10.18 -14.35
C ASN A 105 5.77 9.22 -14.61
N PHE A 106 4.70 9.38 -13.82
CA PHE A 106 3.45 8.62 -13.92
C PHE A 106 2.84 8.61 -15.33
N ASN A 107 2.89 9.72 -16.06
CA ASN A 107 2.33 9.80 -17.42
C ASN A 107 3.06 8.85 -18.39
N SER A 108 4.37 8.69 -18.23
CA SER A 108 5.19 7.83 -19.08
C SER A 108 5.01 6.34 -18.81
N ILE A 109 4.55 5.98 -17.61
CA ILE A 109 4.24 4.59 -17.24
C ILE A 109 2.76 4.24 -17.42
N SER A 110 1.93 5.16 -17.90
CA SER A 110 0.47 4.97 -18.00
C SER A 110 0.07 3.72 -18.79
N GLY A 111 0.73 3.44 -19.93
CA GLY A 111 0.51 2.23 -20.72
C GLY A 111 0.90 0.94 -19.99
N ILE A 112 2.02 0.97 -19.25
CA ILE A 112 2.48 -0.15 -18.41
C ILE A 112 1.50 -0.38 -17.26
N SER A 113 1.02 0.69 -16.63
CA SER A 113 0.03 0.65 -15.56
C SER A 113 -1.31 0.08 -16.04
N LEU A 114 -1.78 0.48 -17.22
CA LEU A 114 -2.99 -0.09 -17.83
C LEU A 114 -2.82 -1.59 -18.11
N ALA A 115 -1.70 -2.00 -18.72
CA ALA A 115 -1.41 -3.41 -18.94
C ALA A 115 -1.38 -4.18 -17.62
N ALA A 116 -0.72 -3.66 -16.58
CA ALA A 116 -0.68 -4.26 -15.26
C ALA A 116 -2.06 -4.40 -14.61
N ALA A 117 -2.96 -3.43 -14.78
CA ALA A 117 -4.33 -3.49 -14.28
C ALA A 117 -5.16 -4.57 -15.01
N VAL A 118 -5.05 -4.65 -16.34
CA VAL A 118 -5.71 -5.69 -17.13
C VAL A 118 -5.21 -7.09 -16.74
N MET A 119 -3.89 -7.26 -16.61
CA MET A 119 -3.31 -8.53 -16.16
C MET A 119 -3.78 -8.91 -14.76
N SER A 120 -3.98 -7.93 -13.87
CA SER A 120 -4.55 -8.14 -12.53
C SER A 120 -5.94 -8.77 -12.56
N LEU A 121 -6.83 -8.18 -13.36
CA LEU A 121 -8.18 -8.69 -13.58
C LEU A 121 -8.17 -10.11 -14.16
N VAL A 122 -7.29 -10.37 -15.13
CA VAL A 122 -7.22 -11.67 -15.80
C VAL A 122 -6.69 -12.75 -14.87
N TYR A 123 -5.55 -12.54 -14.20
CA TYR A 123 -4.99 -13.59 -13.33
C TYR A 123 -5.88 -13.85 -12.12
N SER A 124 -6.51 -12.82 -11.53
CA SER A 124 -7.43 -13.02 -10.41
C SER A 124 -8.63 -13.85 -10.85
N THR A 125 -9.16 -13.55 -12.04
CA THR A 125 -10.24 -14.33 -12.68
C THR A 125 -9.85 -15.78 -12.87
N ILE A 126 -8.65 -16.03 -13.41
CA ILE A 126 -8.12 -17.39 -13.56
C ILE A 126 -8.03 -18.11 -12.21
N VAL A 127 -7.51 -17.44 -11.17
CA VAL A 127 -7.33 -18.05 -9.85
C VAL A 127 -8.66 -18.50 -9.27
N TRP A 128 -9.65 -17.63 -9.18
CA TRP A 128 -10.91 -17.99 -8.51
C TRP A 128 -11.74 -18.96 -9.35
N THR A 129 -11.75 -18.82 -10.69
CA THR A 129 -12.45 -19.77 -11.58
C THR A 129 -11.79 -21.15 -11.56
N ALA A 130 -10.46 -21.22 -11.61
CA ALA A 130 -9.74 -22.50 -11.55
C ALA A 130 -9.88 -23.17 -10.18
N SER A 131 -9.92 -22.39 -9.09
CA SER A 131 -10.20 -22.90 -7.75
C SER A 131 -11.58 -23.53 -7.68
N LEU A 132 -12.62 -22.83 -8.14
CA LEU A 132 -13.98 -23.38 -8.18
C LEU A 132 -14.09 -24.62 -9.07
N ALA A 133 -13.45 -24.60 -10.24
CA ALA A 133 -13.45 -25.73 -11.18
C ALA A 133 -12.75 -26.98 -10.59
N LYS A 134 -11.74 -26.79 -9.72
CA LYS A 134 -11.11 -27.90 -8.98
C LYS A 134 -12.10 -28.55 -8.00
N GLY A 135 -12.99 -27.75 -7.41
CA GLY A 135 -13.92 -28.18 -6.37
C GLY A 135 -13.23 -28.43 -5.02
N ALA A 136 -13.99 -28.30 -3.92
CA ALA A 136 -13.49 -28.67 -2.60
C ALA A 136 -13.30 -30.19 -2.52
N SER A 137 -12.14 -30.64 -2.02
CA SER A 137 -11.92 -32.05 -1.75
C SER A 137 -12.81 -32.55 -0.59
N GLU A 138 -13.11 -33.85 -0.52
CA GLU A 138 -13.98 -34.40 0.53
C GLU A 138 -13.46 -34.18 1.97
N ASN A 139 -12.15 -33.94 2.15
CA ASN A 139 -11.50 -33.75 3.44
C ASN A 139 -10.79 -32.39 3.58
N VAL A 140 -11.46 -31.27 3.21
CA VAL A 140 -10.93 -29.92 3.48
C VAL A 140 -11.08 -29.58 4.95
N SER A 141 -9.98 -29.18 5.60
CA SER A 141 -9.95 -28.66 6.96
C SER A 141 -9.97 -27.13 6.94
N TYR A 142 -10.78 -26.53 7.81
CA TYR A 142 -10.86 -25.07 8.00
C TYR A 142 -10.36 -24.64 9.39
N GLY A 143 -9.58 -25.52 10.02
CA GLY A 143 -9.01 -25.28 11.34
C GLY A 143 -7.86 -24.26 11.32
N LEU A 144 -7.42 -23.89 12.52
CA LEU A 144 -6.25 -23.05 12.68
C LEU A 144 -4.98 -23.85 12.35
N ARG A 145 -4.05 -23.24 11.61
CA ARG A 145 -2.82 -23.89 11.13
C ARG A 145 -1.73 -24.05 12.20
N GLY A 146 -1.73 -23.20 13.22
CA GLY A 146 -0.68 -23.17 14.22
C GLY A 146 -0.75 -24.36 15.17
N LYS A 147 0.43 -24.88 15.55
CA LYS A 147 0.57 -26.07 16.39
C LYS A 147 0.14 -25.83 17.84
N ASN A 148 0.12 -24.57 18.26
CA ASN A 148 -0.21 -24.15 19.61
C ASN A 148 -0.89 -22.76 19.60
N THR A 149 -1.35 -22.32 20.76
CA THR A 149 -2.05 -21.04 20.92
C THR A 149 -1.19 -19.85 20.49
N SER A 150 0.10 -19.81 20.84
CA SER A 150 0.97 -18.67 20.50
C SER A 150 1.20 -18.55 19.00
N GLU A 151 1.43 -19.65 18.29
CA GLU A 151 1.56 -19.66 16.83
C GLU A 151 0.25 -19.19 16.17
N ASN A 152 -0.90 -19.61 16.68
CA ASN A 152 -2.19 -19.13 16.18
C ASN A 152 -2.41 -17.65 16.43
N THR A 153 -1.97 -17.12 17.57
CA THR A 153 -1.99 -15.68 17.85
C THR A 153 -1.10 -14.92 16.86
N PHE A 154 0.13 -15.38 16.61
CA PHE A 154 1.01 -14.73 15.61
C PHE A 154 0.44 -14.80 14.20
N ASN A 155 -0.14 -15.94 13.79
CA ASN A 155 -0.81 -16.09 12.49
C ASN A 155 -1.99 -15.13 12.36
N PHE A 156 -2.77 -14.93 13.42
CA PHE A 156 -3.87 -13.96 13.44
C PHE A 156 -3.38 -12.54 13.20
N PHE A 157 -2.33 -12.10 13.92
CA PHE A 157 -1.74 -10.77 13.71
C PHE A 157 -1.11 -10.62 12.32
N ASN A 158 -0.44 -11.66 11.81
CA ASN A 158 0.10 -11.64 10.46
C ASN A 158 -1.01 -11.45 9.42
N ALA A 159 -2.13 -12.16 9.58
CA ALA A 159 -3.29 -12.05 8.69
C ALA A 159 -3.95 -10.66 8.74
N LEU A 160 -3.95 -9.98 9.89
CA LEU A 160 -4.37 -8.57 9.98
C LEU A 160 -3.42 -7.65 9.19
N GLY A 161 -2.13 -7.91 9.25
CA GLY A 161 -1.14 -7.23 8.42
C GLY A 161 -1.34 -7.49 6.92
N ASP A 162 -1.55 -8.74 6.51
CA ASP A 162 -1.82 -9.11 5.12
C ASP A 162 -3.07 -8.39 4.58
N MET A 163 -4.11 -8.29 5.43
CA MET A 163 -5.31 -7.53 5.15
C MET A 163 -5.04 -6.03 4.97
N ALA A 164 -4.23 -5.42 5.84
CA ALA A 164 -3.84 -4.03 5.72
C ALA A 164 -3.03 -3.77 4.45
N PHE A 165 -2.16 -4.71 4.07
CA PHE A 165 -1.41 -4.64 2.83
C PHE A 165 -2.32 -4.72 1.59
N ALA A 166 -3.32 -5.61 1.60
CA ALA A 166 -4.17 -5.85 0.43
C ALA A 166 -4.81 -4.56 -0.11
N PHE A 167 -5.27 -3.68 0.78
CA PHE A 167 -5.96 -2.43 0.41
C PHE A 167 -5.05 -1.19 0.47
N ALA A 168 -3.74 -1.39 0.32
CA ALA A 168 -2.77 -0.31 0.21
C ALA A 168 -3.01 0.56 -1.04
N GLY A 169 -2.58 1.82 -0.97
CA GLY A 169 -2.66 2.79 -2.08
C GLY A 169 -2.76 4.25 -1.62
N HIS A 170 -3.13 4.47 -0.36
CA HIS A 170 -3.27 5.79 0.26
C HIS A 170 -1.99 6.62 0.20
N ASN A 171 -0.84 5.97 0.30
CA ASN A 171 0.47 6.62 0.29
C ASN A 171 0.90 7.15 -1.09
N VAL A 172 0.19 6.82 -2.18
CA VAL A 172 0.46 7.33 -3.53
C VAL A 172 -0.74 8.06 -4.14
N VAL A 173 -1.88 8.12 -3.44
CA VAL A 173 -3.14 8.61 -4.01
C VAL A 173 -3.07 10.09 -4.35
N LEU A 174 -2.39 10.89 -3.52
CA LEU A 174 -2.28 12.33 -3.72
C LEU A 174 -1.31 12.62 -4.87
N GLU A 175 -0.23 11.86 -4.97
CA GLU A 175 0.73 11.91 -6.06
C GLU A 175 0.07 11.60 -7.41
N ILE A 176 -0.84 10.61 -7.44
CA ILE A 176 -1.65 10.28 -8.62
C ILE A 176 -2.65 11.40 -8.91
N GLN A 177 -3.38 11.89 -7.91
CA GLN A 177 -4.37 12.96 -8.09
C GLN A 177 -3.72 14.27 -8.56
N ALA A 178 -2.48 14.55 -8.16
CA ALA A 178 -1.71 15.71 -8.59
C ALA A 178 -1.52 15.73 -10.13
N THR A 179 -1.48 14.56 -10.78
CA THR A 179 -1.36 14.43 -12.25
C THR A 179 -2.63 14.81 -13.00
N ILE A 180 -3.78 14.86 -12.32
CA ILE A 180 -5.06 15.22 -12.91
C ILE A 180 -5.16 16.75 -13.01
N PRO A 181 -5.46 17.32 -14.19
CA PRO A 181 -5.70 18.75 -14.34
C PRO A 181 -6.82 19.25 -13.43
N SER A 182 -6.61 20.40 -12.80
CA SER A 182 -7.56 21.00 -11.86
C SER A 182 -7.75 22.48 -12.17
N THR A 183 -9.01 22.96 -12.15
CA THR A 183 -9.37 24.39 -12.18
C THR A 183 -10.35 24.68 -11.05
N PRO A 184 -10.53 25.95 -10.63
CA PRO A 184 -11.51 26.30 -9.60
C PRO A 184 -12.94 25.80 -9.91
N GLU A 185 -13.31 25.74 -11.19
CA GLU A 185 -14.62 25.26 -11.66
C GLU A 185 -14.68 23.71 -11.79
N LYS A 186 -13.52 23.07 -12.00
CA LYS A 186 -13.38 21.63 -12.21
C LYS A 186 -12.27 21.06 -11.32
N PRO A 187 -12.54 20.87 -10.01
CA PRO A 187 -11.54 20.36 -9.08
C PRO A 187 -11.21 18.89 -9.38
N SER A 188 -9.94 18.51 -9.17
CA SER A 188 -9.42 17.16 -9.47
C SER A 188 -10.10 16.06 -8.65
N LYS A 189 -10.70 16.41 -7.50
CA LYS A 189 -11.39 15.45 -6.63
C LYS A 189 -12.55 14.71 -7.29
N LYS A 190 -13.27 15.34 -8.23
CA LYS A 190 -14.40 14.72 -8.93
C LYS A 190 -13.95 13.58 -9.86
N PRO A 191 -13.05 13.81 -10.84
CA PRO A 191 -12.53 12.72 -11.67
C PRO A 191 -11.73 11.70 -10.84
N MET A 192 -10.97 12.14 -9.84
CA MET A 192 -10.24 11.22 -8.96
C MET A 192 -11.17 10.26 -8.23
N TRP A 193 -12.26 10.77 -7.63
CA TRP A 193 -13.22 9.93 -6.92
C TRP A 193 -13.92 8.91 -7.82
N LYS A 194 -14.23 9.26 -9.07
CA LYS A 194 -14.75 8.30 -10.05
C LYS A 194 -13.75 7.18 -10.32
N GLY A 195 -12.47 7.53 -10.47
CA GLY A 195 -11.39 6.55 -10.63
C GLY A 195 -11.26 5.63 -9.41
N VAL A 196 -11.27 6.20 -8.21
CA VAL A 196 -11.22 5.45 -6.94
C VAL A 196 -12.41 4.50 -6.80
N ALA A 197 -13.64 4.95 -7.09
CA ALA A 197 -14.82 4.11 -7.00
C ALA A 197 -14.75 2.90 -7.96
N VAL A 198 -14.30 3.10 -9.20
CA VAL A 198 -14.09 2.02 -10.17
C VAL A 198 -12.96 1.09 -9.70
N ALA A 199 -11.84 1.63 -9.22
CA ALA A 199 -10.72 0.84 -8.71
C ALA A 199 -11.14 -0.03 -7.52
N TYR A 200 -11.92 0.50 -6.57
CA TYR A 200 -12.41 -0.26 -5.42
C TYR A 200 -13.42 -1.33 -5.79
N PHE A 201 -14.24 -1.09 -6.82
CA PHE A 201 -15.11 -2.11 -7.38
C PHE A 201 -14.31 -3.23 -8.05
N VAL A 202 -13.26 -2.89 -8.81
CA VAL A 202 -12.32 -3.86 -9.39
C VAL A 202 -11.62 -4.67 -8.29
N VAL A 203 -11.14 -4.02 -7.24
CA VAL A 203 -10.55 -4.70 -6.06
C VAL A 203 -11.55 -5.67 -5.43
N PHE A 204 -12.82 -5.28 -5.30
CA PHE A 204 -13.87 -6.15 -4.77
C PHE A 204 -14.02 -7.43 -5.60
N ILE A 205 -14.19 -7.32 -6.92
CA ILE A 205 -14.36 -8.49 -7.80
C ILE A 205 -13.08 -9.32 -7.96
N CYS A 206 -11.89 -8.75 -7.73
CA CYS A 206 -10.63 -9.50 -7.75
C CYS A 206 -10.39 -10.24 -6.43
N TYR A 207 -10.46 -9.53 -5.31
CA TYR A 207 -9.98 -10.06 -4.03
C TYR A 207 -11.01 -10.95 -3.35
N PHE A 208 -12.29 -10.56 -3.34
CA PHE A 208 -13.31 -11.29 -2.58
C PHE A 208 -13.51 -12.70 -3.14
N PRO A 209 -13.69 -12.90 -4.46
CA PRO A 209 -13.77 -14.25 -5.02
C PRO A 209 -12.52 -15.08 -4.79
N VAL A 210 -11.32 -14.50 -4.95
CA VAL A 210 -10.06 -15.22 -4.72
C VAL A 210 -9.94 -15.69 -3.26
N ALA A 211 -10.23 -14.81 -2.29
CA ALA A 211 -10.14 -15.16 -0.89
C ALA A 211 -11.22 -16.17 -0.47
N PHE A 212 -12.48 -15.94 -0.83
CA PHE A 212 -13.57 -16.82 -0.41
C PHE A 212 -13.56 -18.16 -1.13
N PHE A 213 -13.48 -18.18 -2.46
CA PHE A 213 -13.47 -19.43 -3.20
C PHE A 213 -12.15 -20.18 -3.05
N GLY A 214 -11.03 -19.45 -2.95
CA GLY A 214 -9.74 -20.05 -2.65
C GLY A 214 -9.75 -20.75 -1.30
N TYR A 215 -10.16 -20.06 -0.23
CA TYR A 215 -10.21 -20.67 1.10
C TYR A 215 -11.27 -21.78 1.19
N TYR A 216 -12.43 -21.62 0.54
CA TYR A 216 -13.45 -22.67 0.45
C TYR A 216 -12.94 -23.96 -0.21
N VAL A 217 -12.06 -23.85 -1.21
CA VAL A 217 -11.56 -25.02 -1.93
C VAL A 217 -10.34 -25.65 -1.23
N PHE A 218 -9.44 -24.84 -0.68
CA PHE A 218 -8.15 -25.31 -0.16
C PHE A 218 -8.06 -25.38 1.37
N GLY A 219 -8.92 -24.64 2.09
CA GLY A 219 -8.91 -24.57 3.55
C GLY A 219 -7.54 -24.18 4.12
N ASP A 220 -7.13 -24.88 5.17
CA ASP A 220 -5.85 -24.68 5.87
C ASP A 220 -4.59 -25.04 5.05
N LYS A 221 -4.75 -25.67 3.88
CA LYS A 221 -3.65 -26.02 2.97
C LYS A 221 -3.31 -24.94 1.94
N VAL A 222 -4.04 -23.82 1.93
CA VAL A 222 -3.73 -22.72 1.01
C VAL A 222 -2.35 -22.11 1.35
N ASP A 223 -1.52 -21.90 0.34
CA ASP A 223 -0.29 -21.12 0.48
C ASP A 223 -0.58 -19.63 0.50
N ASP A 224 0.31 -18.82 1.08
CA ASP A 224 0.22 -17.35 1.10
C ASP A 224 -0.02 -16.77 -0.31
N ASN A 225 0.57 -17.41 -1.32
CA ASN A 225 0.27 -17.16 -2.72
C ASN A 225 -0.48 -18.36 -3.30
N ILE A 226 -1.80 -18.22 -3.45
CA ILE A 226 -2.70 -19.26 -3.97
C ILE A 226 -2.30 -19.84 -5.35
N LEU A 227 -1.56 -19.08 -6.17
CA LEU A 227 -1.03 -19.60 -7.45
C LEU A 227 0.03 -20.67 -7.26
N MET A 228 0.64 -20.75 -6.08
CA MET A 228 1.57 -21.81 -5.72
C MET A 228 0.84 -23.12 -5.41
N THR A 229 -0.36 -23.01 -4.80
CA THR A 229 -1.25 -24.13 -4.45
C THR A 229 -1.95 -24.74 -5.69
N LEU A 230 -2.11 -23.96 -6.76
CA LEU A 230 -2.66 -24.46 -8.03
C LEU A 230 -1.59 -25.16 -8.88
N GLU A 231 -1.93 -26.35 -9.40
CA GLU A 231 -1.00 -27.18 -10.18
C GLU A 231 -1.52 -27.59 -11.57
N LYS A 232 -2.84 -27.61 -11.79
CA LYS A 232 -3.44 -28.07 -13.06
C LYS A 232 -4.61 -27.18 -13.50
N PRO A 233 -4.82 -27.00 -14.82
CA PRO A 233 -3.94 -27.43 -15.92
C PRO A 233 -2.70 -26.52 -16.06
N ALA A 234 -1.55 -27.12 -16.42
CA ALA A 234 -0.24 -26.45 -16.37
C ALA A 234 -0.18 -25.14 -17.20
N TRP A 235 -0.72 -25.13 -18.42
CA TRP A 235 -0.70 -23.95 -19.29
C TRP A 235 -1.42 -22.74 -18.67
N LEU A 236 -2.51 -22.98 -17.93
CA LEU A 236 -3.32 -21.96 -17.30
C LEU A 236 -2.56 -21.36 -16.10
N ILE A 237 -1.92 -22.21 -15.29
CA ILE A 237 -1.11 -21.78 -14.15
C ILE A 237 0.13 -21.03 -14.59
N ALA A 238 0.79 -21.49 -15.67
CA ALA A 238 1.90 -20.77 -16.28
C ALA A 238 1.45 -19.38 -16.74
N SER A 239 0.34 -19.29 -17.48
CA SER A 239 -0.20 -18.02 -17.96
C SER A 239 -0.54 -17.07 -16.81
N ALA A 240 -1.22 -17.55 -15.76
CA ALA A 240 -1.56 -16.74 -14.59
C ALA A 240 -0.31 -16.19 -13.87
N ASN A 241 0.75 -17.00 -13.74
CA ASN A 241 2.00 -16.53 -13.15
C ASN A 241 2.71 -15.48 -14.02
N MET A 242 2.64 -15.60 -15.35
CA MET A 242 3.18 -14.56 -16.25
C MET A 242 2.37 -13.25 -16.16
N PHE A 243 1.04 -13.34 -16.00
CA PHE A 243 0.20 -12.17 -15.78
C PHE A 243 0.48 -11.51 -14.43
N VAL A 244 0.72 -12.26 -13.36
CA VAL A 244 1.19 -11.71 -12.08
C VAL A 244 2.52 -11.00 -12.27
N PHE A 245 3.47 -11.61 -12.98
CA PHE A 245 4.76 -10.98 -13.28
C PHE A 245 4.59 -9.61 -13.96
N ILE A 246 3.78 -9.52 -15.02
CA ILE A 246 3.50 -8.26 -15.72
C ILE A 246 2.78 -7.26 -14.80
N HIS A 247 1.82 -7.72 -14.00
CA HIS A 247 1.11 -6.88 -13.04
C HIS A 247 2.06 -6.23 -12.03
N VAL A 248 2.92 -7.03 -11.38
CA VAL A 248 3.86 -6.50 -10.38
C VAL A 248 4.99 -5.69 -11.03
N VAL A 249 5.29 -5.90 -12.32
CA VAL A 249 6.19 -5.02 -13.06
C VAL A 249 5.69 -3.58 -13.08
N GLY A 250 4.40 -3.38 -13.42
CA GLY A 250 3.78 -2.06 -13.40
C GLY A 250 3.57 -1.52 -11.98
N GLY A 251 3.13 -2.38 -11.06
CA GLY A 251 2.94 -2.02 -9.65
C GLY A 251 4.22 -1.46 -9.02
N TYR A 252 5.37 -2.08 -9.26
CA TYR A 252 6.66 -1.60 -8.75
C TYR A 252 6.94 -0.15 -9.18
N GLN A 253 6.70 0.18 -10.45
CA GLN A 253 6.94 1.54 -10.94
C GLN A 253 6.01 2.57 -10.28
N ILE A 254 4.76 2.21 -9.96
CA ILE A 254 3.83 3.12 -9.28
C ILE A 254 4.34 3.51 -7.89
N TYR A 255 4.89 2.56 -7.12
CA TYR A 255 5.42 2.82 -5.78
C TYR A 255 6.86 3.37 -5.77
N ALA A 256 7.65 3.08 -6.80
CA ALA A 256 9.02 3.58 -6.89
C ALA A 256 9.10 5.07 -7.29
N MET A 257 8.14 5.56 -8.08
CA MET A 257 8.16 6.95 -8.59
C MET A 257 8.15 8.03 -7.48
N PRO A 258 7.31 7.94 -6.44
CA PRO A 258 7.37 8.88 -5.31
C PRO A 258 8.71 8.81 -4.58
N VAL A 259 9.27 7.62 -4.37
CA VAL A 259 10.59 7.47 -3.74
C VAL A 259 11.68 8.13 -4.58
N PHE A 260 11.66 7.94 -5.90
CA PHE A 260 12.58 8.61 -6.81
C PHE A 260 12.47 10.13 -6.71
N ASP A 261 11.26 10.67 -6.74
CA ASP A 261 11.00 12.10 -6.62
C ASP A 261 11.50 12.66 -5.27
N MET A 262 11.26 11.93 -4.16
CA MET A 262 11.73 12.31 -2.83
C MET A 262 13.26 12.29 -2.72
N MET A 263 13.92 11.23 -3.21
CA MET A 263 15.38 11.10 -3.20
C MET A 263 16.05 12.18 -4.05
N GLU A 264 15.55 12.39 -5.27
CA GLU A 264 16.07 13.42 -6.19
C GLU A 264 15.86 14.82 -5.62
N THR A 265 14.67 15.10 -5.07
CA THR A 265 14.36 16.38 -4.43
C THR A 265 15.26 16.64 -3.23
N PHE A 266 15.51 15.64 -2.38
CA PHE A 266 16.42 15.76 -1.25
C PHE A 266 17.85 16.09 -1.72
N LEU A 267 18.37 15.36 -2.71
CA LEU A 267 19.73 15.55 -3.22
C LEU A 267 19.92 16.92 -3.88
N VAL A 268 18.92 17.38 -4.64
CA VAL A 268 18.98 18.70 -5.30
C VAL A 268 18.75 19.84 -4.31
N LYS A 269 17.68 19.80 -3.51
CA LYS A 269 17.28 20.94 -2.67
C LYS A 269 18.04 21.02 -1.36
N GLN A 270 18.30 19.89 -0.71
CA GLN A 270 18.95 19.85 0.61
C GLN A 270 20.47 19.67 0.46
N MET A 271 20.91 18.68 -0.32
CA MET A 271 22.35 18.40 -0.52
C MET A 271 23.00 19.29 -1.59
N LYS A 272 22.23 20.17 -2.24
CA LYS A 272 22.69 21.15 -3.24
C LYS A 272 23.41 20.53 -4.44
N PHE A 273 23.09 19.29 -4.80
CA PHE A 273 23.62 18.67 -6.00
C PHE A 273 23.01 19.30 -7.26
N LYS A 274 23.80 19.36 -8.34
CA LYS A 274 23.31 19.87 -9.63
C LYS A 274 22.30 18.87 -10.22
N PRO A 275 21.09 19.33 -10.59
CA PRO A 275 20.16 18.49 -11.36
C PRO A 275 20.84 17.99 -12.64
N SER A 276 20.91 16.68 -12.81
CA SER A 276 21.51 16.05 -13.99
C SER A 276 20.90 14.68 -14.25
N ASP A 277 20.93 14.25 -15.50
CA ASP A 277 20.49 12.90 -15.87
C ASP A 277 21.35 11.82 -15.22
N VAL A 278 22.62 12.11 -14.94
CA VAL A 278 23.54 11.22 -14.20
C VAL A 278 23.10 11.04 -12.75
N LEU A 279 22.70 12.13 -12.07
CA LEU A 279 22.19 12.07 -10.70
C LEU A 279 20.96 11.17 -10.66
N ARG A 280 20.01 11.43 -11.56
CA ARG A 280 18.76 10.65 -11.65
C ARG A 280 19.01 9.18 -12.02
N PHE A 281 19.88 8.91 -12.99
CA PHE A 281 20.27 7.55 -13.34
C PHE A 281 20.86 6.81 -12.13
N THR A 282 21.79 7.46 -11.42
CA THR A 282 22.50 6.86 -10.28
C THR A 282 21.54 6.59 -9.12
N THR A 283 20.71 7.56 -8.73
CA THR A 283 19.80 7.43 -7.58
C THR A 283 18.78 6.32 -7.79
N ARG A 284 18.16 6.28 -8.97
CA ARG A 284 17.16 5.27 -9.30
C ARG A 284 17.74 3.87 -9.41
N THR A 285 18.92 3.75 -10.04
CA THR A 285 19.65 2.47 -10.11
C THR A 285 20.04 1.98 -8.72
N LEU A 286 20.55 2.85 -7.84
CA LEU A 286 20.88 2.47 -6.47
C LEU A 286 19.64 1.98 -5.70
N PHE A 287 18.50 2.65 -5.86
CA PHE A 287 17.25 2.24 -5.23
C PHE A 287 16.75 0.86 -5.72
N VAL A 288 16.74 0.63 -7.03
CA VAL A 288 16.37 -0.67 -7.61
C VAL A 288 17.33 -1.75 -7.14
N GLY A 289 18.64 -1.47 -7.14
CA GLY A 289 19.67 -2.38 -6.63
C GLY A 289 19.48 -2.73 -5.15
N LEU A 290 19.14 -1.75 -4.31
CA LEU A 290 18.89 -1.95 -2.88
C LEU A 290 17.66 -2.84 -2.64
N THR A 291 16.53 -2.52 -3.29
CA THR A 291 15.30 -3.30 -3.14
C THR A 291 15.45 -4.73 -3.69
N MET A 292 16.20 -4.90 -4.79
CA MET A 292 16.57 -6.22 -5.32
C MET A 292 17.44 -7.01 -4.33
N PHE A 293 18.47 -6.38 -3.76
CA PHE A 293 19.36 -7.01 -2.78
C PHE A 293 18.57 -7.51 -1.55
N ILE A 294 17.70 -6.65 -0.99
CA ILE A 294 16.86 -7.03 0.17
C ILE A 294 15.86 -8.13 -0.20
N GLY A 295 15.22 -8.05 -1.37
CA GLY A 295 14.31 -9.10 -1.85
C GLY A 295 15.00 -10.46 -2.02
N MET A 296 16.29 -10.46 -2.39
CA MET A 296 17.10 -11.67 -2.50
C MET A 296 17.51 -12.26 -1.14
N THR A 297 17.72 -11.42 -0.12
CA THR A 297 18.16 -11.89 1.21
C THR A 297 17.00 -12.38 2.07
N VAL A 298 15.78 -11.83 1.92
CA VAL A 298 14.62 -12.15 2.77
C VAL A 298 13.37 -12.48 1.92
N PRO A 299 13.31 -13.61 1.19
CA PRO A 299 12.22 -13.90 0.23
C PRO A 299 10.95 -14.54 0.84
N PHE A 300 10.56 -14.15 2.07
CA PHE A 300 9.39 -14.69 2.78
C PHE A 300 8.14 -13.85 2.49
N PHE A 301 7.27 -14.29 1.58
CA PHE A 301 6.17 -13.48 1.05
C PHE A 301 5.12 -13.12 2.12
N GLY A 302 4.48 -14.09 2.79
CA GLY A 302 3.48 -13.79 3.83
C GLY A 302 4.04 -13.08 5.05
N GLY A 303 5.29 -13.38 5.44
CA GLY A 303 5.94 -12.66 6.55
C GLY A 303 6.23 -11.19 6.22
N LEU A 304 6.67 -10.89 5.00
CA LEU A 304 6.88 -9.50 4.56
C LEU A 304 5.55 -8.73 4.47
N LEU A 305 4.52 -9.35 3.91
CA LEU A 305 3.18 -8.76 3.81
C LEU A 305 2.59 -8.44 5.18
N GLY A 306 2.59 -9.39 6.10
CA GLY A 306 2.03 -9.20 7.43
C GLY A 306 2.82 -8.18 8.24
N PHE A 307 4.16 -8.24 8.21
CA PHE A 307 5.01 -7.30 8.93
C PHE A 307 4.86 -5.85 8.42
N PHE A 308 5.06 -5.61 7.12
CA PHE A 308 4.99 -4.26 6.57
C PHE A 308 3.54 -3.75 6.46
N GLY A 309 2.60 -4.66 6.24
CA GLY A 309 1.16 -4.42 6.28
C GLY A 309 0.71 -3.84 7.62
N GLY A 310 1.05 -4.52 8.71
CA GLY A 310 0.72 -4.06 10.07
C GLY A 310 1.52 -2.83 10.50
N PHE A 311 2.85 -2.85 10.32
CA PHE A 311 3.73 -1.81 10.86
C PHE A 311 3.63 -0.47 10.12
N ALA A 312 3.55 -0.48 8.79
CA ALA A 312 3.70 0.74 7.98
C ALA A 312 2.41 1.11 7.24
N LEU A 313 1.69 0.12 6.71
CA LEU A 313 0.50 0.35 5.90
C LEU A 313 -0.76 0.62 6.72
N ALA A 314 -0.97 -0.09 7.83
CA ALA A 314 -2.07 0.20 8.73
C ALA A 314 -2.10 1.69 9.16
N PRO A 315 -0.95 2.31 9.52
CA PRO A 315 -0.85 3.74 9.73
C PRO A 315 -1.34 4.68 8.66
N THR A 316 -0.73 4.53 7.51
CA THR A 316 -0.93 5.43 6.38
C THR A 316 -2.29 5.24 5.73
N THR A 317 -2.96 4.12 5.98
CA THR A 317 -4.21 3.74 5.31
C THR A 317 -5.44 3.89 6.20
N TYR A 318 -5.36 3.51 7.48
CA TYR A 318 -6.54 3.43 8.35
C TYR A 318 -6.67 4.64 9.27
N PHE A 319 -5.58 5.08 9.88
CA PHE A 319 -5.67 6.05 10.98
C PHE A 319 -5.18 7.45 10.65
N LEU A 320 -4.05 7.60 9.95
CA LEU A 320 -3.54 8.94 9.63
C LEU A 320 -4.55 9.77 8.82
N PRO A 321 -5.23 9.24 7.79
CA PRO A 321 -6.27 10.01 7.09
C PRO A 321 -7.40 10.46 8.02
N CYS A 322 -7.82 9.60 8.97
CA CYS A 322 -8.86 9.92 9.93
C CYS A 322 -8.45 11.05 10.90
N ILE A 323 -7.23 10.98 11.44
CA ILE A 323 -6.70 11.99 12.36
C ILE A 323 -6.57 13.34 11.64
N ILE A 324 -5.96 13.33 10.45
CA ILE A 324 -5.82 14.52 9.61
C ILE A 324 -7.19 15.12 9.28
N TRP A 325 -8.18 14.29 8.94
CA TRP A 325 -9.55 14.73 8.69
C TRP A 325 -10.18 15.44 9.89
N LEU A 326 -10.05 14.86 11.09
CA LEU A 326 -10.58 15.47 12.32
C LEU A 326 -9.95 16.84 12.61
N ILE A 327 -8.65 17.00 12.35
CA ILE A 327 -7.91 18.26 12.57
C ILE A 327 -8.30 19.32 11.53
N LEU A 328 -8.34 18.93 10.26
CA LEU A 328 -8.47 19.88 9.14
C LEU A 328 -9.92 20.21 8.79
N LYS A 329 -10.81 19.20 8.75
CA LYS A 329 -12.22 19.41 8.39
C LYS A 329 -13.12 19.70 9.59
N LYS A 330 -12.68 19.39 10.80
CA LYS A 330 -13.41 19.64 12.06
C LYS A 330 -14.91 19.28 11.96
N PRO A 331 -15.25 18.02 11.65
CA PRO A 331 -16.66 17.61 11.55
C PRO A 331 -17.41 17.85 12.87
N THR A 332 -18.72 18.00 12.79
CA THR A 332 -19.58 18.22 13.96
C THR A 332 -19.36 17.14 15.01
N LYS A 333 -19.09 17.53 16.27
CA LYS A 333 -18.88 16.59 17.37
C LYS A 333 -20.10 15.70 17.51
N PHE A 334 -19.87 14.39 17.67
CA PHE A 334 -20.91 13.35 17.70
C PHE A 334 -21.74 13.20 16.40
N GLY A 335 -21.36 13.89 15.32
CA GLY A 335 -21.91 13.63 13.99
C GLY A 335 -21.39 12.30 13.41
N PHE A 336 -22.04 11.82 12.36
CA PHE A 336 -21.70 10.54 11.72
C PHE A 336 -20.22 10.45 11.29
N SER A 337 -19.70 11.49 10.61
CA SER A 337 -18.28 11.52 10.21
C SER A 337 -17.36 11.56 11.42
N TRP A 338 -17.70 12.29 12.48
CA TRP A 338 -16.87 12.34 13.69
C TRP A 338 -16.77 10.96 14.34
N TRP A 339 -17.91 10.28 14.52
CA TRP A 339 -17.96 8.95 15.11
C TRP A 339 -17.20 7.91 14.28
N LEU A 340 -17.39 7.88 12.95
CA LEU A 340 -16.68 6.97 12.07
C LEU A 340 -15.15 7.10 12.16
N ASN A 341 -14.64 8.34 12.21
CA ASN A 341 -13.20 8.57 12.31
C ASN A 341 -12.63 8.06 13.64
N TRP A 342 -13.33 8.30 14.75
CA TRP A 342 -12.90 7.77 16.06
C TRP A 342 -13.00 6.26 16.14
N VAL A 343 -14.05 5.65 15.58
CA VAL A 343 -14.16 4.19 15.50
C VAL A 343 -13.00 3.60 14.71
N ASN A 344 -12.63 4.17 13.56
CA ASN A 344 -11.50 3.68 12.77
C ASN A 344 -10.16 3.81 13.51
N ILE A 345 -9.98 4.86 14.31
CA ILE A 345 -8.80 5.04 15.16
C ILE A 345 -8.81 4.01 16.31
N HIS A 346 -9.91 3.88 17.04
CA HIS A 346 -10.00 3.00 18.22
C HIS A 346 -10.06 1.51 17.89
N CYS A 347 -10.72 1.12 16.79
CA CYS A 347 -10.69 -0.26 16.29
C CYS A 347 -9.30 -0.73 15.90
N TYR A 348 -8.27 0.12 15.88
CA TYR A 348 -6.88 -0.29 15.78
C TYR A 348 -6.18 -0.24 17.14
N TRP A 349 -6.38 0.82 17.92
CA TRP A 349 -5.78 0.95 19.27
C TRP A 349 -6.20 -0.17 20.23
N SER A 350 -7.45 -0.60 20.21
CA SER A 350 -7.91 -1.74 21.01
C SER A 350 -7.25 -3.08 20.62
N PHE A 351 -6.61 -3.17 19.45
CA PHE A 351 -5.81 -4.34 19.05
C PHE A 351 -4.33 -4.21 19.42
N THR A 352 -3.82 -2.99 19.66
CA THR A 352 -2.45 -2.77 20.16
C THR A 352 -2.36 -2.82 21.68
N ASP A 353 -3.47 -2.55 22.38
CA ASP A 353 -3.51 -2.52 23.85
C ASP A 353 -3.38 -3.92 24.51
N ASP A 354 -3.54 -5.01 23.76
CA ASP A 354 -3.23 -6.38 24.25
C ASP A 354 -1.71 -6.62 24.39
N PHE A 355 -0.87 -5.73 23.85
CA PHE A 355 0.58 -5.68 24.13
C PHE A 355 0.90 -4.62 25.19
N GLY A 356 0.37 -4.84 26.39
CA GLY A 356 0.96 -4.41 27.64
C GLY A 356 1.21 -2.92 27.78
N THR A 357 0.24 -2.18 28.32
CA THR A 357 0.42 -1.28 29.48
C THR A 357 -0.94 -0.70 29.87
N ASN A 358 -1.20 -0.60 31.18
CA ASN A 358 -2.35 0.12 31.75
C ASN A 358 -2.28 1.62 31.40
N TRP A 359 -2.69 1.99 30.18
CA TRP A 359 -2.86 3.39 29.78
C TRP A 359 -4.34 3.74 29.88
N ARG A 360 -4.69 4.60 30.85
CA ARG A 360 -6.06 5.03 31.07
C ARG A 360 -6.54 5.88 29.89
N VAL A 361 -7.66 5.47 29.30
CA VAL A 361 -8.40 6.17 28.24
C VAL A 361 -8.76 7.63 28.60
N GLU A 362 -8.85 7.97 29.89
CA GLU A 362 -9.12 9.35 30.36
C GLU A 362 -7.96 10.33 30.09
N GLU A 363 -6.72 9.87 30.02
CA GLU A 363 -5.56 10.74 29.78
C GLU A 363 -5.41 11.13 28.29
N HIS A 364 -5.85 10.29 27.36
CA HIS A 364 -5.83 10.64 25.92
C HIS A 364 -6.97 11.58 25.51
N TYR A 365 -8.11 11.51 26.20
CA TYR A 365 -9.19 12.49 26.02
C TYR A 365 -8.74 13.90 26.44
N SER A 366 -7.98 13.99 27.54
CA SER A 366 -7.41 15.25 28.01
C SER A 366 -6.18 15.70 27.21
N ILE A 367 -5.35 14.80 26.67
CA ILE A 367 -4.28 15.17 25.71
C ILE A 367 -4.87 15.68 24.39
N CYS A 368 -5.97 15.10 23.88
CA CYS A 368 -6.68 15.61 22.70
C CYS A 368 -7.43 16.92 22.99
N GLN A 369 -7.93 17.13 24.21
CA GLN A 369 -8.42 18.43 24.67
C GLN A 369 -7.28 19.45 24.85
N ASN A 370 -6.08 19.03 25.26
CA ASN A 370 -4.90 19.88 25.37
C ASN A 370 -4.30 20.23 23.99
N ILE A 371 -4.51 19.40 22.97
CA ILE A 371 -4.29 19.78 21.56
C ILE A 371 -5.29 20.87 21.11
N GLN A 372 -6.46 21.00 21.76
CA GLN A 372 -7.34 22.16 21.58
C GLN A 372 -6.85 23.43 22.30
N VAL A 373 -5.77 23.37 23.10
CA VAL A 373 -5.12 24.54 23.76
C VAL A 373 -3.92 25.06 22.96
N LEU A 374 -3.36 24.26 22.03
CA LEU A 374 -2.33 24.72 21.10
C LEU A 374 -2.72 25.91 20.19
N PRO A 375 -4.00 26.15 19.83
CA PRO A 375 -4.40 27.40 19.20
C PRO A 375 -4.18 28.63 20.10
N MET A 376 -4.28 28.49 21.44
CA MET A 376 -4.08 29.62 22.37
C MET A 376 -2.59 29.97 22.57
N ILE A 377 -1.66 29.05 22.30
CA ILE A 377 -0.22 29.36 22.37
C ILE A 377 0.28 29.98 21.06
N VAL A 378 -0.34 29.66 19.92
CA VAL A 378 -0.01 30.26 18.61
C VAL A 378 -0.63 31.66 18.43
N GLU A 379 -1.71 31.99 19.16
CA GLU A 379 -2.34 33.33 19.13
C GLU A 379 -1.63 34.40 19.99
N SER A 380 -0.52 34.08 20.67
CA SER A 380 0.24 35.07 21.46
C SER A 380 1.45 35.69 20.75
N GLN A 381 1.75 35.31 19.50
CA GLN A 381 2.78 35.98 18.70
C GLN A 381 2.17 37.11 17.87
N ASN A 382 2.01 38.27 18.53
CA ASN A 382 1.69 39.55 17.91
C ASN A 382 2.65 39.85 16.73
N PRO A 383 2.16 40.30 15.56
CA PRO A 383 3.04 40.79 14.50
C PRO A 383 3.67 42.12 14.93
N ILE A 384 4.99 42.13 15.06
CA ILE A 384 5.77 43.36 15.21
C ILE A 384 5.61 44.17 13.92
N ASN A 385 4.94 45.31 14.05
CA ASN A 385 4.89 46.38 13.06
C ASN A 385 6.32 46.82 12.69
N TRP A 386 6.69 46.66 11.43
CA TRP A 386 7.78 47.43 10.84
C TRP A 386 7.17 48.49 9.93
N LYS A 387 7.29 49.74 10.38
CA LYS A 387 7.27 50.91 9.50
C LYS A 387 8.48 50.89 8.59
#